data_AF-A0A523GKQ8-F1
#
_entry.id   AF-A0A523GKQ8-F1
#
_cell.length_a   1.000
_cell.length_b   1.000
_cell.length_c   1.000
_cell.angle_alpha   90.00
_cell.angle_beta   90.00
_cell.angle_gamma   90.00
#
_symmetry.space_group_name_H-M   'P 1'
#
loop_
_entity.id
_entity.type
_entity.pdbx_description
1 polymer ?
#
loop_
_entity_poly.entity_id
_entity_poly.type
_entity_poly.pdbx_seq_one_letter_code
_entity_poly.pdbx_strand_id
1 'polypeptide(L)'
;MRTIKSSFRSLSSRAGFSILNMGGLALGLACFILIGLFVRDELSYDRYHEKADQIHRLGVHIFLDGMESNFATVAAPVSAGLVDNYPEVT
;
A
#
# COMPACT_ATOMS: atom_id res chain seq x y z
N MET A 1 3.48 -31.54 32.44
CA MET A 1 2.20 -31.92 31.79
C MET A 1 0.94 -31.58 32.62
N ARG A 2 0.92 -31.73 33.95
CA ARG A 2 -0.30 -31.56 34.78
C ARG A 2 -0.90 -30.14 34.77
N THR A 3 -0.07 -29.10 34.65
CA THR A 3 -0.50 -27.69 34.65
C THR A 3 -1.27 -27.29 33.39
N ILE A 4 -0.81 -27.72 32.21
CA ILE A 4 -1.47 -27.42 30.93
C ILE A 4 -2.92 -27.94 30.92
N LYS A 5 -3.12 -29.17 31.41
CA LYS A 5 -4.45 -29.80 31.52
C LYS A 5 -5.37 -29.04 32.49
N SER A 6 -4.82 -28.49 33.57
CA SER A 6 -5.56 -27.70 34.56
C SER A 6 -5.97 -26.33 34.00
N SER A 7 -5.09 -25.65 33.27
CA SER A 7 -5.38 -24.37 32.62
C SER A 7 -6.43 -24.50 31.51
N PHE A 8 -6.41 -25.58 30.72
CA PHE A 8 -7.43 -25.83 29.70
C PHE A 8 -8.83 -26.07 30.31
N ARG A 9 -8.87 -26.78 31.45
CA ARG A 9 -10.11 -27.01 32.21
C ARG A 9 -10.66 -25.71 32.80
N SER A 10 -9.80 -24.81 33.28
CA SER A 10 -10.24 -23.51 33.83
C SER A 10 -10.72 -22.56 32.72
N LEU A 11 -10.09 -22.57 31.54
CA LEU A 11 -10.56 -21.83 30.36
C LEU A 11 -11.94 -22.33 29.89
N SER A 12 -12.13 -23.64 29.82
CA SER A 12 -13.43 -24.25 29.45
C SER A 12 -14.53 -23.96 30.48
N SER A 13 -14.20 -23.90 31.77
CA SER A 13 -15.15 -23.53 32.83
C SER A 13 -15.68 -22.10 32.71
N ARG A 14 -14.95 -21.18 32.07
CA ARG A 14 -15.34 -19.78 31.82
C ARG A 14 -15.32 -19.46 30.32
N ALA A 15 -15.79 -20.40 29.50
CA ALA A 15 -15.69 -20.36 28.04
C ALA A 15 -16.29 -19.07 27.43
N GLY A 16 -17.47 -18.62 27.88
CA GLY A 16 -18.11 -17.42 27.33
C GLY A 16 -17.25 -16.16 27.44
N PHE A 17 -16.69 -15.89 28.62
CA PHE A 17 -15.85 -14.71 28.86
C PHE A 17 -14.48 -14.81 28.18
N SER A 18 -13.92 -16.03 28.10
CA SER A 18 -12.68 -16.30 27.36
C SER A 18 -12.84 -16.12 25.86
N ILE A 19 -13.95 -16.59 25.28
CA ILE A 19 -14.24 -16.44 23.84
C ILE A 19 -14.42 -14.98 23.46
N LEU A 20 -15.11 -14.18 24.28
CA LEU A 20 -15.27 -12.75 24.00
C LEU A 20 -13.93 -11.99 24.04
N ASN A 21 -13.09 -12.25 25.03
CA ASN A 21 -11.79 -11.59 25.13
C ASN A 21 -10.82 -12.03 24.03
N MET A 22 -10.69 -13.33 23.79
CA MET A 22 -9.81 -13.84 22.73
C MET A 22 -10.35 -13.53 21.34
N GLY A 23 -11.67 -13.58 21.14
CA GLY A 23 -12.31 -13.26 19.88
C GLY A 23 -12.17 -11.79 19.52
N GLY A 24 -12.40 -10.89 20.48
CA GLY A 24 -12.17 -9.45 20.28
C GLY A 24 -10.71 -9.13 19.94
N LEU A 25 -9.76 -9.73 20.68
CA LEU A 25 -8.34 -9.57 20.42
C LEU A 25 -7.93 -10.13 19.05
N ALA A 26 -8.40 -11.32 18.71
CA ALA A 26 -8.12 -11.97 17.42
C ALA A 26 -8.70 -11.15 16.25
N LEU A 27 -9.92 -10.63 16.40
CA LEU A 27 -10.55 -9.80 15.38
C LEU A 27 -9.82 -8.47 15.19
N GLY A 28 -9.41 -7.82 16.29
CA GLY A 28 -8.61 -6.60 16.24
C GLY A 28 -7.26 -6.82 15.54
N LEU A 29 -6.58 -7.91 15.87
CA LEU A 29 -5.32 -8.29 15.23
C LEU A 29 -5.51 -8.61 13.74
N ALA A 30 -6.58 -9.33 13.39
CA ALA A 30 -6.90 -9.64 12.00
C ALA A 30 -7.15 -8.36 11.19
N CYS A 31 -7.98 -7.44 11.69
CA CYS A 31 -8.20 -6.15 11.05
C CYS A 31 -6.91 -5.34 10.89
N PHE A 32 -6.06 -5.29 11.92
CA PHE A 32 -4.77 -4.60 11.86
C PHE A 32 -3.85 -5.18 10.79
N ILE A 33 -3.73 -6.51 10.72
CA ILE A 33 -2.90 -7.20 9.72
C ILE A 33 -3.44 -6.94 8.31
N LEU A 34 -4.75 -7.03 8.10
CA LEU A 34 -5.37 -6.79 6.79
C LEU A 34 -5.12 -5.35 6.31
N ILE A 35 -5.32 -4.35 7.17
CA ILE A 35 -5.05 -2.95 6.84
C ILE A 35 -3.56 -2.75 6.58
N GLY A 36 -2.68 -3.33 7.40
CA GLY A 36 -1.24 -3.23 7.21
C GLY A 36 -0.76 -3.85 5.88
N LEU A 37 -1.34 -4.98 5.48
CA LEU A 37 -1.07 -5.60 4.19
C LEU A 37 -1.57 -4.73 3.03
N PHE A 38 -2.78 -4.18 3.13
CA PHE A 38 -3.33 -3.27 2.12
C PHE A 38 -2.46 -2.03 1.92
N VAL A 39 -2.05 -1.37 3.01
CA VAL A 39 -1.15 -0.21 2.95
C VAL A 39 0.20 -0.59 2.36
N ARG A 40 0.75 -1.75 2.72
CA ARG A 40 2.02 -2.23 2.17
C ARG A 40 1.91 -2.48 0.66
N ASP A 41 0.80 -3.06 0.22
CA ASP A 41 0.51 -3.34 -1.18
C ASP A 41 0.45 -2.05 -1.99
N GLU A 42 -0.37 -1.08 -1.54
CA GLU A 42 -0.54 0.23 -2.17
C GLU A 42 0.79 1.00 -2.27
N LEU A 43 1.56 1.04 -1.18
CA LEU A 43 2.88 1.68 -1.19
C LEU A 43 3.90 0.94 -2.04
N SER A 44 3.70 -0.35 -2.34
CA SER A 44 4.58 -1.14 -3.19
C SER A 44 4.22 -1.06 -4.67
N TYR A 45 2.99 -0.62 -5.00
CA TYR A 45 2.49 -0.54 -6.37
C TYR A 45 3.43 0.26 -7.29
N ASP A 46 3.92 1.42 -6.82
CA ASP A 46 4.86 2.25 -7.58
C ASP A 46 6.29 1.70 -7.65
N ARG A 47 6.61 0.67 -6.84
CA ARG A 47 7.97 0.09 -6.71
C ARG A 47 8.15 -1.25 -7.41
N TYR A 48 7.19 -1.70 -8.23
CA TYR A 48 7.30 -2.98 -8.93
C TYR A 48 8.37 -2.99 -10.04
N HIS A 49 8.70 -1.83 -10.62
CA HIS A 49 9.65 -1.71 -11.72
C HIS A 49 11.11 -1.67 -11.23
N GLU A 50 12.02 -2.38 -11.91
CA GLU A 50 13.46 -2.17 -11.72
C GLU A 50 13.79 -0.69 -12.00
N LYS A 51 14.38 0.00 -11.01
CA LYS A 51 14.62 1.46 -10.99
C LYS A 51 13.37 2.35 -10.85
N ALA A 52 12.35 1.90 -10.11
CA ALA A 52 11.18 2.71 -9.77
C ALA A 52 11.50 4.15 -9.30
N ASP A 53 12.60 4.35 -8.58
CA ASP A 53 13.04 5.69 -8.12
C ASP A 53 13.43 6.66 -9.27
N GLN A 54 13.69 6.14 -10.46
CA GLN A 54 14.06 6.90 -11.66
C GLN A 54 12.91 7.03 -12.67
N ILE A 55 11.76 6.42 -12.38
CA ILE A 55 10.58 6.47 -13.26
C ILE A 55 9.75 7.68 -12.87
N HIS A 56 9.71 8.66 -13.77
CA HIS A 56 8.93 9.87 -13.60
C HIS A 56 7.82 9.97 -14.66
N ARG A 57 6.66 10.51 -14.27
CA ARG A 57 5.55 10.74 -15.19
C ARG A 57 5.65 12.11 -15.85
N LEU A 58 5.60 12.14 -17.17
CA LEU A 58 5.52 13.39 -17.93
C LEU A 58 4.12 13.98 -17.84
N GLY A 59 4.04 15.27 -17.50
CA GLY A 59 2.80 16.05 -17.47
C GLY A 59 2.98 17.38 -18.20
N VAL A 60 1.88 17.92 -18.71
CA VAL A 60 1.84 19.24 -19.33
C VAL A 60 1.05 20.19 -18.43
N HIS A 61 1.70 21.26 -18.02
CA HIS A 61 1.06 22.40 -17.40
C HIS A 61 0.81 23.46 -18.47
N ILE A 62 -0.46 23.73 -18.79
CA ILE A 62 -0.84 24.73 -19.77
C ILE A 62 -1.45 25.92 -19.03
N PHE A 63 -0.83 27.08 -19.22
CA PHE A 63 -1.38 28.35 -18.77
C PHE A 63 -1.77 29.18 -19.98
N LEU A 64 -3.08 29.39 -20.18
CA LEU A 64 -3.61 30.16 -21.31
C LEU A 64 -4.72 31.09 -20.86
N ASP A 65 -4.56 32.39 -21.09
CA ASP A 65 -5.58 33.41 -20.82
C ASP A 65 -6.15 33.37 -19.38
N GLY A 66 -5.27 33.17 -18.39
CA GLY A 66 -5.65 33.03 -16.98
C GLY A 66 -6.29 31.69 -16.60
N MET A 67 -6.50 30.79 -17.56
CA MET A 67 -6.92 29.41 -17.31
C MET A 67 -5.70 28.50 -17.17
N GLU A 68 -5.68 27.75 -16.07
CA GLU A 68 -4.68 26.74 -15.79
C GLU A 68 -5.25 25.35 -16.05
N SER A 69 -4.54 24.55 -16.85
CA SER A 69 -4.93 23.17 -17.13
C SER A 69 -3.74 22.25 -16.97
N ASN A 70 -3.91 21.24 -16.12
CA ASN A 70 -2.91 20.23 -15.81
C ASN A 70 -3.29 18.93 -16.50
N PHE A 71 -2.47 18.49 -17.46
CA PHE A 71 -2.64 17.23 -18.16
C PHE A 71 -1.60 16.23 -17.72
N ALA A 72 -2.06 15.03 -17.41
CA ALA A 72 -1.21 13.95 -16.97
C ALA A 72 -0.79 13.02 -18.15
N THR A 73 -0.90 13.54 -19.38
CA THR A 73 -0.52 12.89 -20.63
C THR A 73 0.19 13.89 -21.53
N VAL A 74 1.12 13.39 -22.35
CA VAL A 74 1.87 14.16 -23.34
C VAL A 74 1.66 13.54 -24.72
N ALA A 75 1.89 14.30 -25.79
CA ALA A 75 1.89 13.74 -27.13
C ALA A 75 3.03 12.70 -27.26
N ALA A 76 2.75 11.56 -27.92
CA ALA A 76 3.72 10.48 -28.13
C ALA A 76 5.13 10.91 -28.57
N PRO A 77 5.33 11.90 -29.48
CA PRO A 77 6.68 12.31 -29.88
C PRO A 77 7.50 13.00 -28.78
N VAL A 78 6.87 13.46 -27.68
CA VAL A 78 7.58 14.14 -26.58
C VAL A 78 8.55 13.18 -25.88
N SER A 79 8.19 11.91 -25.70
CA SER A 79 9.09 10.93 -25.08
C SER A 79 10.32 10.64 -25.95
N ALA A 80 10.13 10.49 -27.26
CA ALA A 80 11.24 10.29 -28.20
C ALA A 80 12.17 11.52 -28.25
N GLY A 81 11.59 12.73 -28.31
CA GLY A 81 12.36 13.96 -28.30
C GLY A 81 13.16 14.19 -27.00
N LEU A 82 12.64 13.74 -25.86
CA LEU A 82 13.36 13.80 -24.59
C LEU A 82 14.62 12.93 -24.60
N VAL A 83 14.52 11.68 -25.04
CA VAL A 83 15.67 10.77 -25.15
C VAL A 83 16.72 11.28 -26.14
N ASP A 84 16.28 11.86 -27.26
CA ASP A 84 17.18 12.37 -28.30
C ASP A 84 17.95 13.63 -27.87
N ASN A 85 17.34 14.50 -27.06
CA ASN A 85 17.90 15.82 -26.72
C ASN A 85 18.48 15.91 -25.30
N TYR A 86 18.12 15.00 -24.40
CA TYR A 86 18.53 15.03 -22.99
C TYR A 86 19.17 13.70 -22.60
N PRO A 87 20.51 13.58 -22.65
CA PRO A 87 21.23 12.33 -22.39
C PRO A 87 21.12 11.82 -20.93
N GLU A 88 20.64 12.64 -20.01
CA GLU A 88 20.29 12.27 -18.64
C GLU A 88 19.00 11.42 -18.53
N VAL A 89 18.17 11.41 -19.58
CA VAL A 89 16.94 10.60 -19.66
C VAL A 89 17.29 9.26 -20.35
N THR A 90 17.19 8.16 -19.61
CA THR A 90 17.55 6.80 -20.06
C THR A 90 16.34 5.90 -20.22
#